data_AF-A0A350CFX3-F1
#
_entry.id   AF-A0A350CFX3-F1
#
_cell.length_a   1.000
_cell.length_b   1.000
_cell.length_c   1.000
_cell.angle_alpha   90.00
_cell.angle_beta   90.00
_cell.angle_gamma   90.00
#
_symmetry.space_group_name_H-M   'P 1'
#
loop_
_entity.id
_entity.type
_entity.pdbx_description
1 polymer ?
#
loop_
_entity_poly.entity_id
_entity_poly.type
_entity_poly.pdbx_seq_one_letter_code
_entity_poly.pdbx_strand_id
1 'polypeptide(L)'
;MAGIRNIRNSQLPALLLCCCTVLLTRYSAPAAAQDPAAATAGDDWRNGYRGFRMLLEEHGVQAEDDAEQVLRFPRQSVILVLGKLSDFPARDWLRLRRFVAQGGALLVAGEESFRLPGVTSFTAGPVESIDAREHYLQHSDVLALPCESGTPLTVEL
;
A
#
# COMPACT_ATOMS: atom_id res chain seq x y z
N MET A 1 -61.01 40.72 -38.58
CA MET A 1 -61.01 42.17 -38.79
C MET A 1 -60.62 42.82 -37.46
N ALA A 2 -59.53 43.60 -37.46
CA ALA A 2 -59.06 44.50 -36.37
C ALA A 2 -58.82 43.85 -34.98
N GLY A 3 -57.69 43.99 -34.31
CA GLY A 3 -56.64 44.98 -34.43
C GLY A 3 -56.31 45.52 -33.04
N ILE A 4 -55.00 45.73 -32.83
CA ILE A 4 -54.46 46.98 -32.30
C ILE A 4 -54.44 47.16 -30.76
N ARG A 5 -53.19 47.21 -30.26
CA ARG A 5 -52.63 48.10 -29.21
C ARG A 5 -52.98 47.80 -27.75
N ASN A 6 -52.19 48.23 -26.77
CA ASN A 6 -50.78 48.59 -26.60
C ASN A 6 -50.68 48.90 -25.10
N ILE A 7 -49.54 48.59 -24.48
CA ILE A 7 -48.87 49.36 -23.42
C ILE A 7 -49.69 49.69 -22.16
N ARG A 8 -49.26 49.13 -21.02
CA ARG A 8 -49.01 49.99 -19.85
C ARG A 8 -47.84 49.49 -19.00
N ASN A 9 -46.81 50.33 -19.04
CA ASN A 9 -45.57 50.32 -18.32
C ASN A 9 -45.74 51.25 -17.11
N SER A 10 -45.45 50.78 -15.88
CA SER A 10 -45.44 51.58 -14.63
C SER A 10 -45.32 50.59 -13.46
N GLN A 11 -44.36 50.59 -12.53
CA GLN A 11 -43.31 51.51 -12.05
C GLN A 11 -42.25 50.63 -11.33
N LEU A 12 -40.92 50.76 -11.53
CA LEU A 12 -39.98 51.67 -10.84
C LEU A 12 -40.03 51.58 -9.28
N PRO A 13 -38.93 51.89 -8.54
CA PRO A 13 -37.61 51.24 -8.46
C PRO A 13 -37.08 51.22 -7.00
N ALA A 14 -36.03 50.47 -6.67
CA ALA A 14 -35.07 50.80 -5.58
C ALA A 14 -33.91 49.78 -5.63
N LEU A 15 -32.80 50.03 -6.34
CA LEU A 15 -31.63 50.80 -5.87
C LEU A 15 -31.16 50.40 -4.47
N LEU A 16 -30.06 49.64 -4.39
CA LEU A 16 -28.81 50.04 -3.73
C LEU A 16 -27.81 48.89 -3.93
N LEU A 17 -26.88 49.04 -4.87
CA LEU A 17 -25.51 49.53 -4.63
C LEU A 17 -24.61 48.46 -4.00
N CYS A 18 -23.67 47.92 -4.78
CA CYS A 18 -22.28 48.38 -4.69
C CYS A 18 -21.47 47.76 -5.84
N CYS A 19 -21.41 48.49 -6.96
CA CYS A 19 -20.24 48.55 -7.83
C CYS A 19 -19.00 48.88 -6.95
N CYS A 20 -17.77 48.45 -7.19
CA CYS A 20 -17.04 48.48 -8.44
C CYS A 20 -15.62 47.94 -8.14
N THR A 21 -15.05 47.20 -9.09
CA THR A 21 -13.63 47.22 -9.54
C THR A 21 -12.54 47.03 -8.48
N VAL A 22 -11.58 46.13 -8.67
CA VAL A 22 -10.37 46.42 -9.47
C VAL A 22 -9.49 45.15 -9.45
N LEU A 23 -9.17 44.67 -10.65
CA LEU A 23 -7.86 44.18 -11.13
C LEU A 23 -6.94 43.31 -10.22
N LEU A 24 -6.55 42.18 -10.83
CA LEU A 24 -5.19 41.61 -10.85
C LEU A 24 -4.62 40.97 -9.56
N THR A 25 -4.75 39.65 -9.47
CA THR A 25 -3.76 38.71 -8.88
C THR A 25 -4.02 37.32 -9.48
N ARG A 26 -3.31 36.92 -10.55
CA ARG A 26 -2.18 35.97 -10.58
C ARG A 26 -2.33 34.71 -9.68
N TYR A 27 -1.99 33.56 -10.27
CA TYR A 27 -2.00 32.17 -9.75
C TYR A 27 -3.41 31.55 -9.70
N SER A 28 -3.70 30.46 -10.41
CA SER A 28 -2.90 29.23 -10.47
C SER A 28 -2.68 28.74 -11.90
N ALA A 29 -1.48 28.24 -12.17
CA ALA A 29 -1.21 27.40 -13.33
C ALA A 29 -2.30 26.30 -13.45
N PRO A 30 -2.61 25.80 -14.66
CA PRO A 30 -3.24 24.49 -14.74
C PRO A 30 -2.35 23.57 -13.91
N ALA A 31 -2.92 22.96 -12.87
CA ALA A 31 -2.28 21.84 -12.21
C ALA A 31 -1.86 20.93 -13.36
N ALA A 32 -0.54 20.79 -13.53
CA ALA A 32 0.00 19.78 -14.41
C ALA A 32 -0.80 18.52 -14.13
N ALA A 33 -1.34 17.90 -15.18
CA ALA A 33 -1.84 16.55 -15.07
C ALA A 33 -0.79 15.79 -14.27
N GLN A 34 -1.12 15.48 -13.01
CA GLN A 34 -0.29 14.59 -12.23
C GLN A 34 -0.43 13.30 -13.00
N ASP A 35 0.58 13.01 -13.81
CA ASP A 35 0.78 11.70 -14.38
C ASP A 35 0.65 10.73 -13.20
N PRO A 36 -0.40 9.89 -13.15
CA PRO A 36 -0.44 8.82 -12.15
C PRO A 36 0.72 7.81 -12.38
N ALA A 37 1.45 7.95 -13.48
CA ALA A 37 2.66 7.20 -13.82
C ALA A 37 3.89 7.56 -12.98
N ALA A 38 3.83 8.60 -12.14
CA ALA A 38 4.88 8.92 -11.17
C ALA A 38 4.46 8.61 -9.72
N ALA A 39 3.66 7.55 -9.51
CA ALA A 39 3.75 6.82 -8.25
C ALA A 39 5.21 6.38 -8.12
N THR A 40 5.98 7.15 -7.36
CA THR A 40 7.34 6.83 -7.01
C THR A 40 7.35 5.40 -6.47
N ALA A 41 8.07 4.49 -7.12
CA ALA A 41 8.23 3.10 -6.71
C ALA A 41 8.63 2.91 -5.22
N GLY A 42 9.02 3.99 -4.54
CA GLY A 42 9.25 4.04 -3.09
C GLY A 42 7.99 4.03 -2.20
N ASP A 43 6.78 4.23 -2.72
CA ASP A 43 5.53 4.20 -1.91
C ASP A 43 4.80 2.85 -1.96
N ASP A 44 5.01 2.06 -3.01
CA ASP A 44 4.29 0.80 -3.23
C ASP A 44 4.61 -0.26 -2.16
N TRP A 45 5.88 -0.38 -1.75
CA TRP A 45 6.27 -1.36 -0.73
C TRP A 45 5.66 -1.03 0.65
N ARG A 46 5.46 0.26 0.96
CA ARG A 46 4.84 0.68 2.23
C ARG A 46 3.39 0.26 2.28
N ASN A 47 2.68 0.35 1.16
CA ASN A 47 1.31 -0.10 1.03
C ASN A 47 1.22 -1.62 1.19
N GLY A 48 2.12 -2.37 0.54
CA GLY A 48 2.22 -3.82 0.71
C GLY A 48 2.49 -4.24 2.18
N TYR A 49 3.42 -3.58 2.85
CA TYR A 49 3.71 -3.82 4.26
C TYR A 49 2.51 -3.52 5.18
N ARG A 50 1.81 -2.40 4.94
CA ARG A 50 0.60 -2.06 5.69
C ARG A 50 -0.52 -3.08 5.47
N GLY A 51 -0.74 -3.52 4.23
CA GLY A 51 -1.68 -4.59 3.90
C GLY A 51 -1.37 -5.88 4.65
N PHE A 52 -0.11 -6.31 4.61
CA PHE A 52 0.35 -7.49 5.33
C PHE A 52 0.15 -7.36 6.85
N ARG A 53 0.48 -6.21 7.44
CA ARG A 53 0.26 -5.94 8.87
C ARG A 53 -1.23 -6.00 9.24
N MET A 54 -2.11 -5.39 8.45
CA MET A 54 -3.56 -5.46 8.69
C MET A 54 -4.08 -6.89 8.64
N LEU A 55 -3.61 -7.72 7.70
CA LEU A 55 -3.99 -9.14 7.62
C LEU A 55 -3.55 -9.91 8.88
N LEU A 56 -2.34 -9.64 9.38
CA LEU A 56 -1.88 -10.24 10.64
C LEU A 56 -2.75 -9.82 11.83
N GLU A 57 -3.09 -8.54 11.92
CA GLU A 57 -3.94 -7.98 12.97
C GLU A 57 -5.37 -8.57 12.92
N GLU A 58 -5.93 -8.77 11.73
CA GLU A 58 -7.22 -9.45 11.52
C GLU A 58 -7.22 -10.89 12.06
N HIS A 59 -6.08 -11.57 11.98
CA HIS A 59 -5.90 -12.93 12.52
C HIS A 59 -5.48 -12.94 14.01
N GLY A 60 -5.56 -11.80 14.69
CA GLY A 60 -5.25 -11.67 16.12
C GLY A 60 -3.76 -11.62 16.45
N VAL A 61 -2.89 -11.46 15.45
CA VAL A 61 -1.45 -11.27 15.66
C VAL A 61 -1.19 -9.79 15.93
N GLN A 62 -0.69 -9.47 17.12
CA GLN A 62 -0.36 -8.10 17.49
C GLN A 62 1.09 -7.79 17.10
N ALA A 63 1.28 -6.67 16.41
CA ALA A 63 2.61 -6.12 16.17
C ALA A 63 3.14 -5.52 17.48
N GLU A 64 4.33 -5.98 17.90
CA GLU A 64 5.07 -5.42 19.03
C GLU A 64 6.15 -4.48 18.49
N ASP A 65 6.21 -3.26 19.03
CA ASP A 65 7.16 -2.24 18.60
C ASP A 65 8.49 -2.35 19.38
N ASP A 66 8.49 -2.96 20.58
CA ASP A 66 9.71 -3.25 21.33
C ASP A 66 10.33 -4.60 20.94
N ALA A 67 11.36 -4.54 20.09
CA ALA A 67 12.12 -5.71 19.67
C ALA A 67 12.71 -6.51 20.84
N GLU A 68 13.09 -5.87 21.95
CA GLU A 68 13.66 -6.57 23.11
C GLU A 68 12.58 -7.38 23.86
N GLN A 69 11.31 -6.97 23.81
CA GLN A 69 10.20 -7.73 24.36
C GLN A 69 9.94 -9.00 23.53
N VAL A 70 9.95 -8.88 22.20
CA VAL A 70 9.80 -10.02 21.28
C VAL A 70 10.90 -11.06 21.50
N LEU A 71 12.15 -10.62 21.65
CA LEU A 71 13.29 -11.50 21.86
C LEU A 71 13.22 -12.33 23.17
N ARG A 72 12.41 -11.91 24.17
CA ARG A 72 12.24 -12.64 25.44
C ARG A 72 11.31 -13.84 25.32
N PHE A 73 10.41 -13.87 24.33
CA PHE A 73 9.38 -14.90 24.19
C PHE A 73 9.46 -15.64 22.84
N PRO A 74 10.60 -16.26 22.49
CA PRO A 74 10.83 -16.80 21.16
C PRO A 74 9.73 -17.75 20.68
N ARG A 75 9.28 -18.68 21.53
CA ARG A 75 8.25 -19.67 21.16
C ARG A 75 6.85 -19.11 20.93
N GLN A 76 6.64 -17.83 21.22
CA GLN A 76 5.35 -17.14 21.11
C GLN A 76 5.43 -15.98 20.12
N SER A 77 6.51 -15.90 19.35
CA SER A 77 6.78 -14.72 18.54
C SER A 77 7.41 -15.07 17.20
N VAL A 78 7.10 -14.23 16.23
CA VAL A 78 7.68 -14.27 14.88
C VAL A 78 8.31 -12.92 14.62
N ILE A 79 9.55 -12.90 14.13
CA ILE A 79 10.20 -11.67 13.69
C ILE A 79 10.14 -11.60 12.17
N LEU A 80 9.70 -10.45 11.67
CA LEU A 80 9.63 -10.13 10.26
C LEU A 80 10.83 -9.26 9.90
N VAL A 81 11.68 -9.73 8.99
CA VAL A 81 12.83 -8.97 8.48
C VAL A 81 12.61 -8.68 7.01
N LEU A 82 12.45 -7.40 6.70
CA LEU A 82 12.03 -6.91 5.38
C LEU A 82 13.02 -5.88 4.84
N GLY A 83 13.00 -5.67 3.53
CA GLY A 83 13.73 -4.61 2.86
C GLY A 83 15.18 -4.99 2.54
N LYS A 84 16.09 -4.01 2.67
CA LYS A 84 17.50 -4.18 2.28
C LYS A 84 18.29 -4.88 3.38
N LEU A 85 18.41 -6.20 3.25
CA LEU A 85 19.01 -7.06 4.27
C LEU A 85 20.51 -6.81 4.49
N SER A 86 21.21 -6.23 3.52
CA SER A 86 22.62 -5.85 3.65
C SER A 86 22.87 -4.80 4.74
N ASP A 87 21.87 -3.97 5.03
CA ASP A 87 21.99 -2.85 5.97
C ASP A 87 21.78 -3.33 7.42
N PHE A 88 21.33 -4.56 7.61
CA PHE A 88 21.06 -5.12 8.92
C PHE A 88 22.38 -5.49 9.63
N PRO A 89 22.64 -4.96 10.84
CA PRO A 89 23.93 -5.12 11.50
C PRO A 89 24.26 -6.58 11.84
N ALA A 90 25.53 -6.97 11.66
CA ALA A 90 26.02 -8.31 11.98
C ALA A 90 25.73 -8.78 13.42
N ARG A 91 25.76 -7.84 14.38
CA ARG A 91 25.43 -8.14 15.80
C ARG A 91 23.98 -8.58 15.98
N ASP A 92 23.07 -8.02 15.20
CA ASP A 92 21.63 -8.25 15.32
C ASP A 92 21.29 -9.59 14.64
N TRP A 93 22.02 -9.97 13.58
CA TRP A 93 21.93 -11.31 13.00
C TRP A 93 22.27 -12.42 13.99
N LEU A 94 23.26 -12.21 14.86
CA LEU A 94 23.59 -13.19 15.89
C LEU A 94 22.45 -13.34 16.91
N ARG A 95 21.78 -12.24 17.26
CA ARG A 95 20.61 -12.26 18.16
C ARG A 95 19.45 -13.03 17.52
N LEU A 96 19.14 -12.77 16.25
CA LEU A 96 18.10 -13.47 15.51
C LEU A 96 18.40 -14.98 15.37
N ARG A 97 19.67 -15.35 15.12
CA ARG A 97 20.07 -16.76 15.10
C ARG A 97 19.83 -17.45 16.44
N ARG A 98 20.12 -16.78 17.57
CA ARG A 98 19.84 -17.32 18.91
C ARG A 98 18.33 -17.42 19.18
N PHE A 99 17.57 -16.42 18.77
CA PHE A 99 16.12 -16.40 18.87
C PHE A 99 15.49 -17.61 18.17
N VAL A 100 15.89 -17.89 16.92
CA VAL A 100 15.43 -19.08 16.19
C VAL A 100 15.86 -20.37 16.88
N ALA A 101 17.11 -20.45 17.36
CA ALA A 101 17.60 -21.61 18.11
C ALA A 101 16.82 -21.88 19.41
N GLN A 102 16.13 -20.89 19.97
CA GLN A 102 15.28 -21.02 21.16
C GLN A 102 13.83 -21.39 20.85
N GLY A 103 13.49 -21.58 19.56
CA GLY A 103 12.18 -21.98 19.08
C GLY A 103 11.33 -20.83 18.53
N GLY A 104 11.92 -19.66 18.30
CA GLY A 104 11.26 -18.58 17.58
C GLY A 104 11.31 -18.77 16.07
N ALA A 105 10.45 -18.04 15.36
CA ALA A 105 10.37 -18.08 13.90
C ALA A 105 10.80 -16.75 13.29
N LEU A 106 11.43 -16.84 12.11
CA LEU A 106 11.88 -15.69 11.35
C LEU A 106 11.25 -15.76 9.96
N LEU A 107 10.52 -14.71 9.58
CA LEU A 107 10.08 -14.51 8.21
C LEU A 107 10.98 -13.46 7.57
N VAL A 108 11.70 -13.86 6.53
CA VAL A 108 12.65 -12.97 5.84
C VAL A 108 12.17 -12.78 4.42
N ALA A 109 12.03 -11.52 3.99
CA ALA A 109 11.74 -11.18 2.61
C ALA A 109 12.63 -10.01 2.18
N GLY A 110 13.23 -10.13 1.01
CA GLY A 110 14.09 -9.09 0.44
C GLY A 110 14.30 -9.34 -1.05
N GLU A 111 14.73 -8.29 -1.75
CA GLU A 111 14.97 -8.33 -3.20
C GLU A 111 16.38 -8.86 -3.55
N GLU A 112 17.28 -8.90 -2.55
CA GLU A 112 18.67 -9.29 -2.72
C GLU A 112 18.92 -10.73 -2.22
N SER A 113 19.88 -11.42 -2.83
CA SER A 113 20.35 -12.71 -2.33
C SER A 113 20.82 -12.57 -0.88
N PHE A 114 20.39 -13.48 -0.02
CA PHE A 114 20.66 -13.40 1.40
C PHE A 114 21.04 -14.75 2.00
N ARG A 115 21.94 -14.71 2.98
CA ARG A 115 22.36 -15.88 3.73
C ARG A 115 22.52 -15.54 5.20
N LEU A 116 21.73 -16.20 6.04
CA LEU A 116 21.91 -16.25 7.49
C LEU A 116 22.36 -17.67 7.89
N PRO A 117 23.66 -17.89 8.12
CA PRO A 117 24.20 -19.21 8.38
C PRO A 117 23.50 -19.92 9.56
N GLY A 118 23.02 -21.14 9.30
CA GLY A 118 22.31 -21.96 10.27
C GLY A 118 20.84 -21.59 10.51
N VAL A 119 20.28 -20.66 9.72
CA VAL A 119 18.86 -20.29 9.76
C VAL A 119 18.22 -20.42 8.39
N THR A 120 18.65 -19.62 7.41
CA THR A 120 18.06 -19.62 6.07
C THR A 120 19.02 -19.02 5.03
N SER A 121 18.77 -19.31 3.77
CA SER A 121 19.38 -18.62 2.65
C SER A 121 18.44 -18.64 1.46
N PHE A 122 18.39 -17.55 0.71
CA PHE A 122 17.69 -17.47 -0.56
C PHE A 122 18.49 -16.66 -1.55
N THR A 123 18.24 -16.89 -2.83
CA THR A 123 18.88 -16.18 -3.93
C THR A 123 17.89 -15.21 -4.55
N ALA A 124 18.34 -14.01 -4.89
CA ALA A 124 17.58 -13.09 -5.70
C ALA A 124 17.32 -13.70 -7.08
N GLY A 125 16.14 -13.42 -7.61
CA GLY A 125 15.69 -13.89 -8.90
C GLY A 125 14.18 -13.74 -9.03
N PRO A 126 13.63 -14.04 -10.21
CA PRO A 126 12.19 -14.15 -10.39
C PRO A 126 11.59 -15.12 -9.36
N VAL A 127 10.44 -14.76 -8.80
CA VAL A 127 9.68 -15.66 -7.93
C VAL A 127 8.94 -16.62 -8.86
N GLU A 128 9.48 -17.82 -9.02
CA GLU A 128 8.88 -18.87 -9.84
C GLU A 128 8.37 -20.01 -8.95
N SER A 129 7.15 -20.49 -9.21
CA SER A 129 6.68 -21.73 -8.60
C SER A 129 7.29 -22.93 -9.31
N ILE A 130 7.73 -23.90 -8.51
CA ILE A 130 8.18 -25.21 -8.98
C ILE A 130 7.03 -26.19 -9.22
N ASP A 131 5.80 -25.85 -8.79
CA ASP A 131 4.61 -26.68 -8.98
C ASP A 131 3.84 -26.20 -10.22
N ALA A 132 3.82 -27.02 -11.26
CA ALA A 132 3.12 -26.72 -12.51
C ALA A 132 1.60 -26.50 -12.34
N ARG A 133 1.01 -26.96 -11.22
CA ARG A 133 -0.40 -26.73 -10.90
C ARG A 133 -0.69 -25.30 -10.45
N GLU A 134 0.33 -24.60 -9.95
CA GLU A 134 0.22 -23.21 -9.52
C GLU A 134 0.42 -22.24 -10.69
N HIS A 135 0.93 -22.71 -11.84
CA HIS A 135 1.21 -21.87 -13.00
C HIS A 135 -0.07 -21.37 -13.67
N TYR A 136 -0.17 -20.07 -13.88
CA TYR A 136 -1.23 -19.47 -14.69
C TYR A 136 -0.81 -19.48 -16.16
N LEU A 137 -1.59 -20.13 -17.03
CA LEU A 137 -1.31 -20.23 -18.47
C LEU A 137 0.13 -20.68 -18.80
N GLN A 138 0.70 -21.59 -18.01
CA GLN A 138 2.08 -22.10 -18.15
C GLN A 138 3.19 -21.10 -17.79
N HIS A 139 2.84 -19.94 -17.23
CA HIS A 139 3.80 -19.00 -16.68
C HIS A 139 4.13 -19.37 -15.22
N SER A 140 5.40 -19.68 -14.95
CA SER A 140 5.86 -20.09 -13.62
C SER A 140 5.93 -18.94 -12.61
N ASP A 141 5.97 -17.72 -13.11
CA ASP A 141 6.03 -16.46 -12.35
C ASP A 141 4.64 -15.85 -12.07
N VAL A 142 3.57 -16.49 -12.54
CA VAL A 142 2.19 -16.04 -12.31
C VAL A 142 1.40 -17.17 -11.65
N LEU A 143 0.94 -16.92 -10.42
CA LEU A 143 0.24 -17.94 -9.63
C LEU A 143 -1.27 -17.88 -9.85
N ALA A 144 -1.87 -19.03 -10.17
CA ALA A 144 -3.31 -19.22 -10.14
C ALA A 144 -3.75 -19.56 -8.71
N LEU A 145 -4.28 -18.58 -7.98
CA LEU A 145 -4.84 -18.82 -6.65
C LEU A 145 -6.28 -19.33 -6.78
N PRO A 146 -6.58 -20.59 -6.43
CA PRO A 146 -7.94 -21.10 -6.53
C PRO A 146 -8.82 -20.39 -5.50
N CYS A 147 -9.90 -19.76 -5.97
CA CYS A 147 -10.96 -19.31 -5.08
C CYS A 147 -11.82 -20.50 -4.70
N GLU A 148 -12.06 -20.69 -3.41
CA GLU A 148 -13.10 -21.62 -2.97
C GLU A 148 -14.44 -21.17 -3.57
N SER A 149 -15.20 -22.12 -4.11
CA SER A 149 -16.49 -21.83 -4.72
C SER A 149 -17.44 -21.27 -3.65
N GLY A 150 -17.83 -19.99 -3.78
CA GLY A 150 -18.78 -19.34 -2.88
C GLY A 150 -18.24 -18.14 -2.10
N THR A 151 -16.94 -17.84 -2.19
CA THR A 151 -16.35 -16.63 -1.61
C THR A 151 -16.18 -15.57 -2.71
N PRO A 152 -17.11 -14.59 -2.84
CA PRO A 152 -16.92 -13.51 -3.80
C PRO A 152 -15.69 -12.70 -3.41
N LEU A 153 -14.72 -12.59 -4.32
CA LEU A 153 -13.50 -11.78 -4.14
C LEU A 153 -13.80 -10.29 -4.02
N THR A 154 -14.97 -9.87 -4.49
CA THR A 154 -15.45 -8.49 -4.42
C THR A 154 -16.77 -8.48 -3.66
N VAL A 155 -16.82 -7.74 -2.56
CA VAL A 155 -18.10 -7.37 -1.96
C VAL A 155 -18.75 -6.38 -2.92
N GLU A 156 -19.96 -6.67 -3.40
CA GLU A 156 -20.75 -5.68 -4.15
C GLU A 156 -20.93 -4.45 -3.25
N LEU A 157 -20.37 -3.32 -3.67
CA LEU A 157 -20.59 -1.99 -3.06
C LEU A 157 -21.86 -1.36 -3.61
#